data_AF-A0A968F5Q0-F1
#
_entry.id   AF-A0A968F5Q0-F1
#
_cell.length_a   1.000
_cell.length_b   1.000
_cell.length_c   1.000
_cell.angle_alpha   90.00
_cell.angle_beta   90.00
_cell.angle_gamma   90.00
#
_symmetry.space_group_name_H-M   'P 1'
#
loop_
_entity.id
_entity.type
_entity.pdbx_description
1 polymer ?
#
loop_
_entity_poly.entity_id
_entity_poly.type
_entity_poly.pdbx_seq_one_letter_code
_entity_poly.pdbx_strand_id
1 'polypeptide(L)'
;MCEPDRWIGLIYLIKKNPEPQKCINHLKQYQNCMRAQGENVCSDNDVNVWIMKAYQMANDANNAYEWAGKCLKCDPNNEECNTAREELEFEIDL
;
A
#
# COMPACT_ATOMS: atom_id res chain seq x y z
N MET A 1 -9.49 0.11 18.37
CA MET A 1 -10.13 -0.60 17.24
C MET A 1 -9.43 -0.12 15.98
N CYS A 2 -8.70 -0.99 15.26
CA CYS A 2 -7.87 -0.57 14.12
C CYS A 2 -8.63 -0.60 12.78
N GLU A 3 -9.57 -1.54 12.65
CA GLU A 3 -10.32 -1.81 11.41
C GLU A 3 -10.95 -0.60 10.69
N PRO A 4 -11.50 0.43 11.38
CA PRO A 4 -12.10 1.55 10.66
C PRO A 4 -11.18 2.20 9.63
N ASP A 5 -9.89 2.37 9.96
CA ASP A 5 -8.91 2.96 9.06
C ASP A 5 -8.59 2.08 7.85
N ARG A 6 -8.65 0.75 8.00
CA ARG A 6 -8.50 -0.19 6.88
C ARG A 6 -9.56 0.06 5.81
N TRP A 7 -10.82 0.11 6.24
CA TRP A 7 -11.97 0.29 5.34
C TRP A 7 -12.04 1.70 4.76
N ILE A 8 -11.77 2.73 5.58
CA ILE A 8 -11.73 4.12 5.08
C ILE A 8 -10.63 4.28 4.03
N GLY A 9 -9.45 3.68 4.25
CA GLY A 9 -8.36 3.68 3.28
C GLY A 9 -8.77 3.07 1.94
N LEU A 10 -9.37 1.87 1.97
CA LEU A 10 -9.87 1.20 0.77
C LEU A 10 -10.93 2.04 0.03
N ILE A 11 -11.86 2.68 0.75
CA ILE A 11 -12.87 3.57 0.13
C ILE A 11 -12.21 4.72 -0.64
N TYR A 12 -11.15 5.32 -0.09
CA TYR A 12 -10.42 6.37 -0.78
C TYR A 12 -9.67 5.89 -2.02
N LEU A 13 -9.32 4.61 -2.09
CA LEU A 13 -8.71 3.97 -3.25
C LEU A 13 -9.73 3.70 -4.37
N ILE A 14 -10.91 3.14 -4.04
CA ILE A 14 -11.84 2.58 -5.04
C ILE A 14 -12.98 3.52 -5.45
N LYS A 15 -13.15 4.65 -4.78
CA LYS A 15 -14.24 5.59 -5.13
C LYS A 15 -14.00 6.24 -6.50
N LYS A 16 -15.07 6.74 -7.12
CA LYS A 16 -15.08 7.34 -8.47
C LYS A 16 -13.95 8.35 -8.72
N ASN A 17 -13.64 9.18 -7.72
CA ASN A 17 -12.52 10.14 -7.77
C ASN A 17 -11.55 9.77 -6.64
N PRO A 18 -10.57 8.88 -6.87
CA PRO A 18 -9.65 8.44 -5.82
C PRO A 18 -8.94 9.61 -5.14
N GLU A 19 -8.69 9.49 -3.84
CA GLU A 19 -7.87 10.45 -3.09
C GLU A 19 -6.67 9.71 -2.49
N PRO A 20 -5.61 9.47 -3.27
CA PRO A 20 -4.51 8.58 -2.89
C PRO A 20 -3.85 8.98 -1.58
N GLN A 21 -3.67 10.28 -1.32
CA GLN A 21 -3.09 10.73 -0.06
C GLN A 21 -3.96 10.39 1.16
N LYS A 22 -5.29 10.46 1.04
CA LYS A 22 -6.19 10.05 2.12
C LYS A 22 -6.18 8.55 2.31
N CYS A 23 -6.13 7.77 1.22
CA CYS A 23 -5.92 6.32 1.26
C CYS A 23 -4.65 5.98 2.05
N ILE A 24 -3.50 6.53 1.64
CA ILE A 24 -2.20 6.30 2.29
C ILE A 24 -2.25 6.64 3.79
N ASN A 25 -2.84 7.77 4.16
CA ASN A 25 -2.91 8.21 5.55
C ASN A 25 -3.68 7.21 6.42
N HIS A 26 -4.89 6.80 5.99
CA HIS A 26 -5.70 5.84 6.74
C HIS A 26 -5.05 4.45 6.78
N LEU A 27 -4.53 3.94 5.66
CA LEU A 27 -3.90 2.62 5.65
C LEU A 27 -2.63 2.57 6.52
N LYS A 28 -1.82 3.65 6.56
CA LYS A 28 -0.70 3.75 7.49
C LYS A 28 -1.15 3.86 8.95
N GLN A 29 -2.27 4.54 9.23
CA GLN A 29 -2.86 4.58 10.59
C GLN A 29 -3.31 3.19 11.04
N TYR A 30 -3.98 2.43 10.17
CA TYR A 30 -4.32 1.04 10.42
C TYR A 30 -3.07 0.20 10.75
N GLN A 31 -2.01 0.27 9.92
CA GLN A 31 -0.78 -0.49 10.17
C GLN A 31 -0.08 -0.09 11.48
N ASN A 32 -0.08 1.20 11.83
CA ASN A 32 0.48 1.65 13.10
C ASN A 32 -0.35 1.14 14.29
N CYS A 33 -1.67 1.13 14.16
CA CYS A 33 -2.57 0.57 15.18
C CYS A 33 -2.35 -0.94 15.36
N MET A 34 -2.25 -1.69 14.25
CA MET A 34 -1.96 -3.13 14.27
C MET A 34 -0.60 -3.41 14.93
N ARG A 35 0.44 -2.64 14.58
CA ARG A 35 1.76 -2.74 15.23
C ARG A 35 1.69 -2.51 16.73
N ALA A 36 0.90 -1.55 17.19
CA ALA A 36 0.69 -1.30 18.62
C ALA A 36 0.00 -2.47 19.35
N GLN A 37 -0.70 -3.35 18.61
CA GLN A 37 -1.31 -4.57 19.13
C GLN A 37 -0.40 -5.81 19.03
N GLY A 38 0.83 -5.65 18.55
CA GLY A 38 1.81 -6.74 18.40
C GLY A 38 1.77 -7.43 17.03
N GLU A 39 0.93 -6.97 16.11
CA GLU A 39 0.87 -7.47 14.75
C GLU A 39 2.01 -6.89 13.89
N ASN A 40 2.32 -7.55 12.77
CA ASN A 40 3.39 -7.11 11.87
C ASN A 40 2.85 -6.69 10.50
N VAL A 41 3.73 -6.15 9.66
CA VAL A 41 3.37 -5.60 8.33
C VAL A 41 2.83 -6.67 7.36
N CYS A 42 3.05 -7.95 7.64
CA CYS A 42 2.55 -9.08 6.85
C CYS A 42 1.26 -9.69 7.40
N SER A 43 0.74 -9.23 8.55
CA SER A 43 -0.54 -9.70 9.10
C SER A 43 -1.73 -9.36 8.18
N ASP A 44 -1.56 -8.40 7.27
CA ASP A 44 -2.57 -8.01 6.27
C ASP A 44 -1.87 -7.45 5.02
N ASN A 45 -1.50 -8.35 4.11
CA ASN A 45 -0.69 -7.97 2.94
C ASN A 45 -1.48 -7.17 1.91
N ASP A 46 -2.81 -7.30 1.88
CA ASP A 46 -3.68 -6.50 1.00
C ASP A 46 -3.47 -5.00 1.25
N VAL A 47 -3.21 -4.60 2.50
CA VAL A 47 -2.93 -3.21 2.82
C VAL A 47 -1.61 -2.73 2.22
N ASN A 48 -0.58 -3.59 2.11
CA ASN A 48 0.65 -3.23 1.41
C ASN A 48 0.38 -3.01 -0.09
N VAL A 49 -0.43 -3.88 -0.70
CA VAL A 49 -0.86 -3.76 -2.10
C VAL A 49 -1.62 -2.44 -2.31
N TRP A 50 -2.57 -2.11 -1.43
CA TRP A 50 -3.37 -0.89 -1.56
C TRP A 50 -2.57 0.38 -1.34
N ILE A 51 -1.59 0.37 -0.42
CA ILE A 51 -0.68 1.51 -0.24
C ILE A 51 0.18 1.68 -1.50
N MET A 52 0.71 0.60 -2.07
CA MET A 52 1.46 0.63 -3.33
C MET A 52 0.63 1.26 -4.46
N LYS A 53 -0.59 0.77 -4.70
CA LYS A 53 -1.52 1.33 -5.69
C LYS A 53 -1.81 2.82 -5.45
N ALA A 54 -1.98 3.21 -4.19
CA ALA A 54 -2.25 4.60 -3.87
C ALA A 54 -1.05 5.52 -4.21
N TYR A 55 0.18 5.06 -4.04
CA TYR A 55 1.35 5.82 -4.48
C TYR A 55 1.48 5.87 -6.01
N GLN A 56 1.17 4.78 -6.73
CA GLN A 56 1.09 4.81 -8.21
C GLN A 56 0.08 5.87 -8.68
N MET A 57 -1.12 5.90 -8.08
CA MET A 57 -2.13 6.93 -8.38
C MET A 57 -1.69 8.35 -8.02
N ALA A 58 -0.74 8.51 -7.10
CA ALA A 58 -0.16 9.79 -6.72
C ALA A 58 1.03 10.19 -7.62
N ASN A 59 1.40 9.37 -8.61
CA ASN A 59 2.63 9.51 -9.40
C ASN A 59 3.90 9.55 -8.53
N ASP A 60 3.93 8.76 -7.46
CA ASP A 60 5.09 8.62 -6.56
C ASP A 60 5.71 7.22 -6.75
N ALA A 61 6.46 7.07 -7.83
CA ALA A 61 7.07 5.81 -8.23
C ALA A 61 8.01 5.23 -7.16
N ASN A 62 8.80 6.09 -6.49
CA ASN A 62 9.72 5.68 -5.43
C ASN A 62 9.00 5.00 -4.27
N ASN A 63 7.94 5.62 -3.75
CA ASN A 63 7.18 5.01 -2.67
C ASN A 63 6.41 3.78 -3.17
N ALA A 64 5.81 3.82 -4.36
CA ALA A 64 5.12 2.66 -4.93
C ALA A 64 6.06 1.44 -5.03
N TYR A 65 7.29 1.63 -5.52
CA TYR A 65 8.31 0.59 -5.64
C TYR A 65 8.76 0.03 -4.28
N GLU A 66 8.90 0.89 -3.27
CA GLU A 66 9.20 0.47 -1.89
C GLU A 66 8.06 -0.40 -1.31
N TRP A 67 6.81 0.00 -1.50
CA TRP A 67 5.65 -0.73 -0.99
C TRP A 67 5.39 -2.04 -1.74
N ALA A 68 5.68 -2.09 -3.04
CA ALA A 68 5.71 -3.34 -3.79
C ALA A 68 6.75 -4.31 -3.20
N GLY A 69 7.94 -3.81 -2.81
CA GLY A 69 8.94 -4.61 -2.12
C GLY A 69 8.49 -5.14 -0.75
N LYS A 70 7.77 -4.32 0.04
CA LYS A 70 7.18 -4.76 1.32
C LYS A 70 6.12 -5.85 1.11
N CYS A 71 5.28 -5.68 0.10
CA CYS A 71 4.28 -6.68 -0.28
C CYS A 71 4.93 -8.02 -0.65
N LEU A 72 5.98 -8.01 -1.49
CA LEU A 72 6.70 -9.22 -1.90
C LEU A 72 7.49 -9.88 -0.76
N LYS A 73 7.92 -9.11 0.24
CA LYS A 73 8.51 -9.68 1.45
C LYS A 73 7.51 -10.53 2.23
N CYS A 74 6.22 -10.18 2.18
CA CYS A 74 5.15 -10.91 2.85
C CYS A 74 4.58 -12.03 1.98
N ASP A 75 4.46 -11.81 0.67
CA ASP A 75 4.00 -12.77 -0.33
C ASP A 75 4.85 -12.66 -1.61
N PRO A 76 5.92 -13.48 -1.75
CA PRO A 76 6.82 -13.41 -2.89
C PRO A 76 6.16 -13.69 -4.25
N ASN A 77 5.00 -14.35 -4.26
CA ASN A 77 4.28 -14.72 -5.48
C ASN A 77 3.13 -13.75 -5.80
N ASN A 78 3.05 -12.62 -5.09
CA ASN A 78 2.00 -11.64 -5.36
C ASN A 78 2.18 -11.02 -6.75
N GLU A 79 1.36 -11.44 -7.71
CA GLU A 79 1.46 -11.03 -9.11
C GLU A 79 1.41 -9.50 -9.25
N GLU A 80 0.50 -8.85 -8.51
CA GLU A 80 0.31 -7.41 -8.60
C GLU A 80 1.55 -6.63 -8.14
N CYS A 81 2.17 -7.05 -7.03
CA CYS A 81 3.40 -6.42 -6.55
C CYS A 81 4.62 -6.75 -7.41
N ASN A 82 4.67 -7.92 -8.05
CA ASN A 82 5.71 -8.24 -9.03
C ASN A 82 5.59 -7.33 -10.26
N THR A 83 4.40 -7.20 -10.84
CA THR A 83 4.14 -6.28 -11.96
C THR A 83 4.51 -4.84 -11.60
N ALA A 84 4.11 -4.36 -10.42
CA ALA A 84 4.48 -3.01 -9.97
C ALA A 84 6.00 -2.82 -9.84
N ARG A 85 6.75 -3.84 -9.41
CA ARG A 85 8.22 -3.75 -9.35
C ARG A 85 8.84 -3.63 -10.74
N GLU A 86 8.38 -4.44 -11.69
CA GLU A 86 8.88 -4.45 -13.06
C GLU A 86 8.58 -3.13 -13.78
N GLU A 87 7.37 -2.59 -13.61
CA GLU A 87 6.96 -1.32 -14.23
C GLU A 87 7.72 -0.13 -13.66
N LEU A 88 7.90 -0.08 -12.34
CA LEU A 88 8.47 1.08 -11.65
C LEU A 88 10.01 1.09 -11.61
N GLU A 89 10.69 -0.02 -11.91
CA GLU A 89 12.16 -0.14 -11.85
C GLU A 89 12.88 0.87 -12.75
N PHE A 90 12.26 1.32 -13.84
CA PHE A 90 12.82 2.31 -14.75
C PHE A 90 12.34 3.74 -14.49
N GLU A 91 11.41 3.93 -13.55
CA GLU A 91 10.83 5.23 -13.19
C GLU A 91 11.43 5.82 -11.91
N ILE A 92 12.07 4.99 -11.09
CA ILE A 92 12.88 5.44 -9.95
C ILE A 92 14.14 6.15 -10.47
N ASP A 93 14.47 7.32 -9.91
CA ASP A 93 15.61 8.19 -10.26
C ASP A 93 15.47 9.16 -11.48
N LEU A 94 14.26 9.44 -11.96
CA LEU A 94 13.94 10.61 -12.83
C LEU A 94 13.37 11.80 -12.03
#